data_AF-A0A177DBA4-F1
#
_entry.id   AF-A0A177DBA4-F1
#
_cell.length_a   1.000
_cell.length_b   1.000
_cell.length_c   1.000
_cell.angle_alpha   90.00
_cell.angle_beta   90.00
_cell.angle_gamma   90.00
#
_symmetry.space_group_name_H-M   'P 1'
#
loop_
_entity.id
_entity.type
_entity.pdbx_description
1 polymer ?
#
loop_
_entity_poly.entity_id
_entity_poly.type
_entity_poly.pdbx_seq_one_letter_code
_entity_poly.pdbx_strand_id
1 'polypeptide(L)'
;MNLSIFRPVFRPYKATPPSQSTNIWQRTAQQTCRQPPKPQRATFSTTPCLQKRSKKGPGNDPRITNIRYHLSHPLTPRPLHFSRNRSLRHWTIHRAWLLFLRKRRWAEERELERQYMAMRSACEHLRLMDNNGNLVQQDEAGGQGADPSRLGSKGREVGRLYRSAMLKRGVWGSVPVEYGRVQTDFPPREGWNHAWVRNQ
;
A
#
# COMPACT_ATOMS: atom_id res chain seq x y z
N MET A 1 18.63 25.48 -46.43
CA MET A 1 18.24 25.61 -45.01
C MET A 1 16.73 25.57 -44.94
N ASN A 2 16.14 24.51 -44.40
CA ASN A 2 14.68 24.34 -44.30
C ASN A 2 14.30 24.21 -42.82
N LEU A 3 13.61 25.21 -42.29
CA LEU A 3 13.07 25.23 -40.93
C LEU A 3 11.55 25.23 -41.02
N SER A 4 10.95 24.05 -41.13
CA SER A 4 9.49 23.89 -41.23
C SER A 4 9.03 22.60 -40.58
N ILE A 5 9.38 22.37 -39.32
CA ILE A 5 8.76 21.32 -38.50
C ILE A 5 8.62 21.85 -37.07
N PHE A 6 7.50 22.51 -36.75
CA PHE A 6 6.86 22.48 -35.42
C PHE A 6 5.45 23.07 -35.55
N ARG A 7 4.45 22.22 -35.81
CA ARG A 7 3.04 22.55 -35.53
C ARG A 7 2.65 21.87 -34.22
N PRO A 8 2.12 22.58 -33.22
CA PRO A 8 1.53 21.94 -32.05
C PRO A 8 0.13 21.42 -32.40
N VAL A 9 -0.09 20.12 -32.18
CA VAL A 9 -1.43 19.50 -32.21
C VAL A 9 -2.13 19.86 -30.91
N PHE A 10 -3.01 20.87 -30.95
CA PHE A 10 -3.95 21.11 -29.87
C PHE A 10 -5.06 20.06 -29.95
N ARG A 11 -5.04 19.10 -29.01
CA ARG A 11 -6.13 18.16 -28.79
C ARG A 11 -7.13 18.78 -27.80
N PRO A 12 -8.40 19.01 -28.17
CA PRO A 12 -9.37 19.53 -27.22
C PRO A 12 -9.71 18.45 -26.19
N TYR A 13 -9.50 18.76 -24.92
CA TYR A 13 -9.91 17.93 -23.78
C TYR A 13 -11.42 18.08 -23.58
N LYS A 14 -12.20 17.05 -23.92
CA LYS A 14 -13.61 16.97 -23.53
C LYS A 14 -13.68 16.55 -22.06
N ALA A 15 -14.22 17.42 -21.21
CA ALA A 15 -14.45 17.12 -19.80
C ALA A 15 -15.59 16.11 -19.65
N THR A 16 -15.29 14.95 -19.08
CA THR A 16 -16.29 13.95 -18.65
C THR A 16 -16.78 14.32 -17.24
N PRO A 17 -18.10 14.28 -16.94
CA PRO A 17 -18.58 14.52 -15.59
C PRO A 17 -18.14 13.39 -14.63
N PRO A 18 -17.87 13.67 -13.35
CA PRO A 18 -17.48 12.64 -12.39
C PRO A 18 -18.65 11.71 -12.09
N SER A 19 -18.42 10.40 -12.20
CA SER A 19 -19.31 9.37 -11.68
C SER A 19 -19.35 9.46 -10.15
N GLN A 20 -20.56 9.57 -9.61
CA GLN A 20 -20.79 9.54 -8.17
C GLN A 20 -20.63 8.10 -7.67
N SER A 21 -19.58 7.84 -6.90
CA SER A 21 -19.47 6.61 -6.11
C SER A 21 -20.34 6.75 -4.86
N THR A 22 -21.49 6.09 -4.82
CA THR A 22 -22.29 5.96 -3.59
C THR A 22 -21.85 4.71 -2.83
N ASN A 23 -21.27 4.95 -1.66
CA ASN A 23 -20.86 3.94 -0.68
C ASN A 23 -22.02 3.04 -0.24
N ILE A 24 -21.84 1.73 -0.35
CA ILE A 24 -22.77 0.67 0.07
C ILE A 24 -22.40 0.23 1.50
N TRP A 25 -22.50 1.09 2.51
CA TRP A 25 -22.35 0.63 3.91
C TRP A 25 -23.06 1.56 4.90
N GLN A 26 -24.38 1.44 5.03
CA GLN A 26 -25.08 1.77 6.28
C GLN A 26 -26.20 0.75 6.51
N ARG A 27 -25.86 -0.32 7.22
CA ARG A 27 -26.81 -1.20 7.92
C ARG A 27 -26.55 -1.06 9.41
N THR A 28 -27.50 -0.48 10.12
CA THR A 28 -27.87 -0.91 11.48
C THR A 28 -29.29 -0.43 11.78
N ALA A 29 -30.08 -1.37 12.28
CA ALA A 29 -31.49 -1.29 12.58
C ALA A 29 -31.84 -0.21 13.63
N GLN A 30 -33.06 0.33 13.56
CA GLN A 30 -33.97 0.40 14.72
C GLN A 30 -35.41 0.78 14.32
N GLN A 31 -36.31 -0.16 14.65
CA GLN A 31 -37.62 -0.04 15.28
C GLN A 31 -38.79 0.63 14.53
N THR A 32 -39.80 -0.21 14.31
CA THR A 32 -41.12 0.06 13.74
C THR A 32 -42.09 0.61 14.78
N CYS A 33 -42.66 1.78 14.52
CA CYS A 33 -43.97 2.17 15.06
C CYS A 33 -44.95 2.29 13.89
N ARG A 34 -45.97 1.42 13.88
CA ARG A 34 -47.02 1.38 12.86
C ARG A 34 -47.95 2.58 13.01
N GLN A 35 -48.08 3.39 11.96
CA GLN A 35 -49.20 4.32 11.78
C GLN A 35 -49.98 3.96 10.51
N PRO A 36 -51.31 4.20 10.48
CA PRO A 36 -52.15 3.83 9.34
C PRO A 36 -51.81 4.66 8.09
N PRO A 37 -51.85 4.08 6.89
CA PRO A 37 -51.50 4.78 5.65
C PRO A 37 -52.61 5.76 5.28
N LYS A 38 -52.31 7.05 5.30
CA LYS A 38 -53.13 8.07 4.64
C LYS A 38 -52.88 8.00 3.12
N PRO A 39 -53.92 8.15 2.28
CA PRO A 39 -53.79 7.99 0.83
C PRO A 39 -52.78 9.00 0.26
N GLN A 40 -51.70 8.47 -0.29
CA GLN A 40 -50.68 9.21 -1.02
C GLN A 40 -51.28 9.64 -2.36
N ARG A 41 -51.52 10.95 -2.54
CA ARG A 41 -51.61 11.53 -3.88
C ARG A 41 -50.20 11.49 -4.46
N ALA A 42 -49.90 10.43 -5.20
CA ALA A 42 -48.69 10.33 -5.98
C ALA A 42 -48.72 11.35 -7.12
N THR A 43 -47.84 12.34 -7.06
CA THR A 43 -47.29 13.00 -8.24
C THR A 43 -45.84 12.54 -8.36
N PHE A 44 -45.60 11.68 -9.33
CA PHE A 44 -44.29 11.18 -9.72
C PHE A 44 -43.39 12.37 -10.08
N SER A 45 -42.58 12.82 -9.11
CA SER A 45 -41.55 13.84 -9.30
C SER A 45 -40.36 13.48 -8.44
N THR A 46 -39.22 13.20 -9.08
CA THR A 46 -37.94 12.84 -8.45
C THR A 46 -37.23 14.04 -7.82
N THR A 47 -37.90 15.19 -7.75
CA THR A 47 -37.36 16.39 -7.12
C THR A 47 -37.86 16.48 -5.67
N PRO A 48 -36.96 16.67 -4.68
CA PRO A 48 -37.38 16.80 -3.29
C PRO A 48 -38.28 18.03 -3.13
N CYS A 49 -39.43 17.88 -2.46
CA CYS A 49 -40.27 19.04 -2.16
C CYS A 49 -39.50 19.95 -1.18
N LEU A 50 -39.30 21.21 -1.58
CA LEU A 50 -38.61 22.18 -0.74
C LEU A 50 -39.44 22.40 0.53
N GLN A 51 -38.90 22.00 1.68
CA GLN A 51 -39.51 22.30 2.96
C GLN A 51 -39.66 23.82 3.12
N LYS A 52 -40.79 24.24 3.71
CA LYS A 52 -41.08 25.64 4.03
C LYS A 52 -39.93 26.20 4.87
N ARG A 53 -39.18 27.17 4.31
CA ARG A 53 -38.11 27.89 5.02
C ARG A 53 -38.68 28.49 6.31
N SER A 54 -38.35 27.89 7.46
CA SER A 54 -38.49 28.56 8.74
C SER A 54 -37.64 29.82 8.71
N LYS A 55 -38.21 30.98 9.08
CA LYS A 55 -37.51 32.28 9.06
C LYS A 55 -36.28 32.33 9.99
N LYS A 56 -36.07 31.32 10.84
CA LYS A 56 -34.91 31.17 11.73
C LYS A 56 -34.66 29.68 12.00
N GLY A 57 -33.92 29.02 11.11
CA GLY A 57 -33.32 27.71 11.44
C GLY A 57 -32.25 27.88 12.53
N PRO A 58 -31.87 26.81 13.26
CA PRO A 58 -30.72 26.88 14.15
C PRO A 58 -29.52 27.36 13.34
N GLY A 59 -28.85 28.42 13.82
CA GLY A 59 -27.68 28.98 13.14
C GLY A 59 -26.64 27.89 12.86
N ASN A 60 -25.95 27.96 11.72
CA ASN A 60 -24.87 27.02 11.45
C ASN A 60 -23.84 27.10 12.59
N ASP A 61 -23.53 25.96 13.20
CA ASP A 61 -22.54 25.86 14.28
C ASP A 61 -21.23 26.54 13.82
N PRO A 62 -20.70 27.53 14.58
CA PRO A 62 -19.47 28.21 14.22
C PRO A 62 -18.29 27.25 14.06
N ARG A 63 -18.28 26.10 14.76
CA ARG A 63 -17.25 25.06 14.59
C ARG A 63 -17.30 24.45 13.19
N ILE A 64 -18.50 24.14 12.70
CA ILE A 64 -18.70 23.61 11.34
C ILE A 64 -18.29 24.66 10.30
N THR A 65 -18.60 25.93 10.55
CA THR A 65 -18.15 27.04 9.68
C THR A 65 -16.63 27.15 9.65
N ASN A 66 -15.97 27.03 10.81
CA ASN A 66 -14.51 27.10 10.91
C ASN A 66 -13.83 25.90 10.25
N ILE A 67 -14.38 24.69 10.43
CA ILE A 67 -13.94 23.47 9.74
C ILE A 67 -14.07 23.67 8.22
N ARG A 68 -15.22 24.14 7.73
CA ARG A 68 -15.42 24.43 6.30
C ARG A 68 -14.43 25.47 5.78
N TYR A 69 -14.19 26.52 6.55
CA TYR A 69 -13.23 27.57 6.19
C TYR A 69 -11.79 27.03 6.07
N HIS A 70 -11.34 26.18 7.00
CA HIS A 70 -9.99 25.59 6.94
C HIS A 70 -9.84 24.47 5.91
N LEU A 71 -10.90 23.73 5.61
CA LEU A 71 -10.89 22.68 4.57
C LEU A 71 -10.95 23.27 3.15
N SER A 72 -11.77 24.29 2.93
CA SER A 72 -11.96 24.93 1.62
C SER A 72 -11.61 26.40 1.69
N HIS A 73 -10.35 26.68 2.05
CA HIS A 73 -9.87 28.04 2.24
C HIS A 73 -9.54 28.72 0.89
N PRO A 74 -10.13 29.89 0.58
CA PRO A 74 -9.92 30.55 -0.71
C PRO A 74 -8.56 31.27 -0.85
N LEU A 75 -7.80 31.47 0.24
CA LEU A 75 -6.46 32.08 0.17
C LEU A 75 -5.37 31.05 -0.17
N THR A 76 -5.60 30.26 -1.23
CA THR A 76 -4.50 29.47 -1.80
C THR A 76 -3.51 30.42 -2.49
N PRO A 77 -2.20 30.25 -2.28
CA PRO A 77 -1.23 31.12 -2.92
C PRO A 77 -1.31 30.97 -4.43
N ARG A 78 -1.05 32.06 -5.15
CA ARG A 78 -1.02 32.04 -6.62
C ARG A 78 0.04 31.03 -7.11
N PRO A 79 -0.15 30.40 -8.27
CA PRO A 79 0.85 29.54 -8.87
C PRO A 79 2.21 30.23 -8.98
N LEU A 80 3.26 29.47 -8.70
CA LEU A 80 4.62 29.97 -8.63
C LEU A 80 5.17 30.24 -10.04
N HIS A 81 5.55 31.50 -10.31
CA HIS A 81 6.16 31.90 -11.56
C HIS A 81 7.67 32.05 -11.37
N PHE A 82 8.45 31.32 -12.18
CA PHE A 82 9.90 31.39 -12.15
C PHE A 82 10.46 32.22 -13.31
N SER A 83 11.52 32.99 -13.06
CA SER A 83 12.36 33.52 -14.14
C SER A 83 13.10 32.38 -14.85
N ARG A 84 13.59 32.63 -16.07
CA ARG A 84 14.27 31.61 -16.90
C ARG A 84 15.42 30.90 -16.18
N ASN A 85 16.31 31.65 -15.52
CA ASN A 85 17.43 31.03 -14.79
C ASN A 85 16.95 30.21 -13.59
N ARG A 86 15.89 30.63 -12.91
CA ARG A 86 15.32 29.90 -11.77
C ARG A 86 14.60 28.63 -12.22
N SER A 87 13.87 28.67 -13.34
CA SER A 87 13.19 27.49 -13.89
C SER A 87 14.20 26.44 -14.36
N LEU A 88 15.30 26.85 -14.98
CA LEU A 88 16.39 25.94 -15.38
C LEU A 88 17.05 25.28 -14.15
N ARG A 89 17.39 26.05 -13.11
CA ARG A 89 17.95 25.48 -11.87
C ARG A 89 17.00 24.45 -11.24
N HIS A 90 15.72 24.80 -11.13
CA HIS A 90 14.70 23.90 -10.61
C HIS A 90 14.60 22.62 -11.44
N TRP A 91 14.59 22.74 -12.77
CA TRP A 91 14.53 21.60 -13.68
C TRP A 91 15.73 20.67 -13.51
N THR A 92 16.94 21.22 -13.42
CA THR A 92 18.18 20.44 -13.23
C THR A 92 18.16 19.69 -11.89
N ILE A 93 17.81 20.37 -10.80
CA ILE A 93 17.71 19.75 -9.47
C ILE A 93 16.66 18.62 -9.49
N HIS A 94 15.50 18.87 -10.08
CA HIS A 94 14.43 17.87 -10.17
C HIS A 94 14.86 16.65 -11.00
N ARG A 95 15.52 16.85 -12.14
CA ARG A 95 16.05 15.76 -12.96
C ARG A 95 17.13 14.96 -12.22
N ALA A 96 18.06 15.64 -11.55
CA ALA A 96 19.10 14.99 -10.75
C ALA A 96 18.49 14.14 -9.62
N TRP A 97 17.46 14.67 -8.94
CA TRP A 97 16.72 13.95 -7.92
C TRP A 97 16.04 12.68 -8.48
N LEU A 98 15.36 12.79 -9.62
CA LEU A 98 14.74 11.62 -10.27
C LEU A 98 15.76 10.55 -10.67
N LEU A 99 16.94 10.96 -11.14
CA LEU A 99 18.04 10.03 -11.44
C LEU A 99 18.57 9.35 -10.18
N PHE A 100 18.74 10.12 -9.10
CA PHE A 100 19.14 9.59 -7.79
C PHE A 100 18.12 8.55 -7.27
N LEU A 101 16.82 8.87 -7.32
CA LEU A 101 15.77 7.93 -6.92
C LEU A 101 15.77 6.65 -7.75
N ARG A 102 15.99 6.76 -9.08
CA ARG A 102 16.13 5.58 -9.95
C ARG A 102 17.32 4.71 -9.54
N LYS A 103 18.48 5.33 -9.30
CA LYS A 103 19.69 4.62 -8.85
C LYS A 103 19.47 3.91 -7.51
N ARG A 104 18.79 4.56 -6.55
CA ARG A 104 18.43 3.95 -5.26
C ARG A 104 17.53 2.74 -5.43
N ARG A 105 16.44 2.86 -6.20
CA ARG A 105 15.52 1.75 -6.46
C ARG A 105 16.25 0.56 -7.10
N TRP A 106 17.09 0.81 -8.11
CA TRP A 106 17.89 -0.26 -8.72
C TRP A 106 18.90 -0.90 -7.79
N ALA A 107 19.41 -0.17 -6.79
CA ALA A 107 20.29 -0.74 -5.78
C ALA A 107 19.50 -1.62 -4.81
N GLU A 108 18.33 -1.16 -4.37
CA GLU A 108 17.41 -1.92 -3.51
C GLU A 108 16.92 -3.20 -4.21
N GLU A 109 16.53 -3.12 -5.48
CA GLU A 109 16.12 -4.29 -6.30
C GLU A 109 17.26 -5.32 -6.41
N ARG A 110 18.49 -4.88 -6.73
CA ARG A 110 19.65 -5.78 -6.81
C ARG A 110 20.04 -6.39 -5.46
N GLU A 111 19.85 -5.65 -4.38
CA GLU A 111 20.05 -6.16 -3.02
C GLU A 111 19.06 -7.29 -2.72
N LEU A 112 17.77 -7.08 -3.02
CA LEU A 112 16.73 -8.09 -2.87
C LEU A 112 16.98 -9.31 -3.76
N GLU A 113 17.40 -9.10 -5.01
CA GLU A 113 17.81 -10.18 -5.92
C GLU A 113 18.97 -10.99 -5.33
N ARG A 114 19.98 -10.32 -4.77
CA ARG A 114 21.13 -11.00 -4.15
C ARG A 114 20.70 -11.84 -2.96
N GLN A 115 19.86 -11.29 -2.08
CA GLN A 115 19.31 -12.00 -0.93
C GLN A 115 18.49 -13.22 -1.39
N TYR A 116 17.64 -13.05 -2.40
CA TYR A 116 16.85 -14.13 -2.97
C TYR A 116 17.74 -15.24 -3.57
N MET A 117 18.75 -14.89 -4.36
CA MET A 117 19.66 -15.87 -4.95
C MET A 117 20.48 -16.61 -3.89
N ALA A 118 20.91 -15.93 -2.83
CA ALA A 118 21.59 -16.56 -1.70
C ALA A 118 20.66 -17.51 -0.92
N MET A 119 19.42 -17.10 -0.67
CA MET A 119 18.42 -17.98 -0.04
C MET A 119 18.11 -19.20 -0.92
N ARG A 120 18.00 -19.00 -2.23
CA ARG A 120 17.74 -20.07 -3.21
C ARG A 120 18.89 -21.07 -3.24
N SER A 121 20.14 -20.61 -3.30
CA SER A 121 21.30 -21.52 -3.30
C SER A 121 21.40 -22.33 -2.00
N ALA A 122 21.15 -21.69 -0.84
CA ALA A 122 21.11 -22.39 0.44
C ALA A 122 19.98 -23.44 0.50
N CYS A 123 18.80 -23.13 -0.04
CA CYS A 123 17.69 -24.09 -0.09
C CYS A 123 17.96 -25.27 -1.03
N GLU A 124 18.59 -25.04 -2.18
CA GLU A 124 19.02 -26.13 -3.07
C GLU A 124 20.09 -27.01 -2.39
N HIS A 125 21.02 -26.41 -1.64
CA HIS A 125 21.97 -27.17 -0.84
C HIS A 125 21.25 -28.08 0.18
N LEU A 126 20.29 -27.55 0.94
CA LEU A 126 19.47 -28.35 1.87
C LEU A 126 18.64 -29.44 1.19
N ARG A 127 18.26 -29.26 -0.08
CA ARG A 127 17.52 -30.26 -0.86
C ARG A 127 18.38 -31.46 -1.21
N LEU A 128 19.67 -31.24 -1.43
CA LEU A 128 20.67 -32.24 -1.82
C LEU A 128 21.40 -32.85 -0.62
N MET A 129 21.30 -32.25 0.57
CA MET A 129 21.92 -32.77 1.78
C MET A 129 21.20 -34.02 2.29
N ASP A 130 22.01 -35.01 2.67
CA ASP A 130 21.61 -36.18 3.45
C ASP A 130 21.69 -35.91 4.98
N ASN A 131 21.19 -36.82 5.81
CA ASN A 131 21.22 -36.74 7.28
C ASN A 131 22.64 -36.52 7.84
N ASN A 132 23.66 -37.07 7.18
CA ASN A 132 25.07 -36.95 7.59
C ASN A 132 25.73 -35.64 7.14
N GLY A 133 24.99 -34.75 6.47
CA GLY A 133 25.51 -33.48 5.98
C GLY A 133 26.29 -33.56 4.65
N ASN A 134 26.36 -34.74 4.04
CA ASN A 134 26.98 -34.94 2.74
C ASN A 134 26.02 -34.56 1.60
N LEU A 135 26.58 -34.03 0.51
CA LEU A 135 25.82 -33.71 -0.70
C LEU A 135 25.60 -34.94 -1.56
N VAL A 136 24.37 -35.07 -2.06
CA VAL A 136 23.95 -36.12 -2.97
C VAL A 136 23.72 -35.52 -4.36
N GLN A 137 23.87 -36.33 -5.41
CA GLN A 137 23.51 -35.91 -6.77
C GLN A 137 22.03 -35.57 -6.90
N GLN A 138 21.69 -34.76 -7.90
CA GLN A 138 20.32 -34.25 -8.08
C GLN A 138 19.29 -35.35 -8.35
N ASP A 139 19.70 -36.45 -8.95
CA ASP A 139 18.82 -37.56 -9.34
C ASP A 139 18.30 -38.37 -8.15
N GLU A 140 19.08 -38.40 -7.05
CA GLU A 140 18.70 -39.09 -5.82
C GLU A 140 17.93 -38.18 -4.85
N ALA A 141 17.87 -36.88 -5.15
CA ALA A 141 17.22 -35.89 -4.32
C ALA A 141 15.70 -36.02 -4.35
N GLY A 142 15.07 -35.67 -3.23
CA GLY A 142 13.61 -35.60 -3.16
C GLY A 142 13.02 -34.54 -4.09
N GLY A 143 11.72 -34.67 -4.37
CA GLY A 143 10.96 -33.71 -5.15
C GLY A 143 10.89 -32.32 -4.49
N GLN A 144 10.64 -31.31 -5.32
CA GLN A 144 10.42 -29.94 -4.84
C GLN A 144 9.06 -29.82 -4.14
N GLY A 145 9.04 -29.16 -2.98
CA GLY A 145 7.82 -28.86 -2.21
C GLY A 145 7.96 -29.22 -0.73
N ALA A 146 6.92 -28.90 0.04
CA ALA A 146 6.83 -29.28 1.45
C ALA A 146 6.34 -30.73 1.64
N ASP A 147 5.65 -31.28 0.63
CA ASP A 147 4.97 -32.56 0.73
C ASP A 147 5.96 -33.74 0.79
N PRO A 148 5.90 -34.57 1.84
CA PRO A 148 6.77 -35.73 2.01
C PRO A 148 6.31 -36.93 1.18
N SER A 149 5.45 -36.76 0.17
CA SER A 149 4.97 -37.86 -0.67
C SER A 149 5.87 -38.09 -1.89
N ARG A 150 6.69 -37.10 -2.26
CA ARG A 150 7.58 -37.14 -3.43
C ARG A 150 9.03 -37.39 -3.00
N LEU A 151 9.30 -38.58 -2.47
CA LEU A 151 10.64 -39.00 -2.02
C LEU A 151 11.52 -39.38 -3.21
N GLY A 152 12.84 -39.18 -3.04
CA GLY A 152 13.86 -39.70 -3.94
C GLY A 152 14.24 -41.16 -3.60
N SER A 153 15.23 -41.70 -4.32
CA SER A 153 15.72 -43.07 -4.15
C SER A 153 16.22 -43.38 -2.74
N LYS A 154 16.87 -42.40 -2.08
CA LYS A 154 17.37 -42.47 -0.70
C LYS A 154 16.27 -42.24 0.36
N GLY A 155 15.00 -42.17 -0.05
CA GLY A 155 13.87 -42.07 0.87
C GLY A 155 13.76 -40.69 1.55
N ARG A 156 13.42 -40.69 2.85
CA ARG A 156 13.13 -39.46 3.62
C ARG A 156 14.38 -38.74 4.13
N GLU A 157 15.55 -39.35 4.06
CA GLU A 157 16.79 -38.83 4.66
C GLU A 157 17.28 -37.61 3.89
N VAL A 158 17.34 -37.73 2.56
CA VAL A 158 17.71 -36.63 1.67
C VAL A 158 16.60 -35.57 1.62
N GLY A 159 16.99 -34.30 1.78
CA GLY A 159 16.08 -33.16 1.71
C GLY A 159 15.10 -33.02 2.89
N ARG A 160 15.32 -33.74 4.02
CA ARG A 160 14.48 -33.63 5.22
C ARG A 160 14.42 -32.20 5.78
N LEU A 161 15.58 -31.55 5.86
CA LEU A 161 15.70 -30.18 6.34
C LEU A 161 15.03 -29.19 5.38
N TYR A 162 15.20 -29.40 4.07
CA TYR A 162 14.53 -28.60 3.04
C TYR A 162 13.00 -28.62 3.19
N ARG A 163 12.38 -29.80 3.29
CA ARG A 163 10.92 -29.92 3.47
C ARG A 163 10.46 -29.21 4.75
N SER A 164 11.20 -29.35 5.84
CA SER A 164 10.91 -28.70 7.11
C SER A 164 10.99 -27.17 7.00
N ALA A 165 12.00 -26.64 6.30
CA ALA A 165 12.16 -25.20 6.07
C ALA A 165 11.08 -24.62 5.12
N MET A 166 10.52 -25.43 4.22
CA MET A 166 9.44 -25.02 3.33
C MET A 166 8.06 -24.96 4.01
N LEU A 167 7.91 -25.50 5.22
CA LEU A 167 6.66 -25.41 5.98
C LEU A 167 6.36 -23.94 6.35
N LYS A 168 5.16 -23.47 5.99
CA LYS A 168 4.69 -22.12 6.30
C LYS A 168 3.84 -22.04 7.57
N ARG A 169 4.17 -22.84 8.58
CA ARG A 169 3.43 -22.89 9.85
C ARG A 169 3.58 -21.56 10.60
N GLY A 170 2.48 -20.88 10.89
CA GLY A 170 2.47 -19.60 11.62
C GLY A 170 2.98 -18.39 10.83
N VAL A 171 3.39 -18.56 9.56
CA VAL A 171 3.92 -17.46 8.72
C VAL A 171 2.85 -16.43 8.39
N TRP A 172 1.60 -16.86 8.22
CA TRP A 172 0.45 -15.99 7.94
C TRP A 172 -0.09 -15.26 9.18
N GLY A 173 0.59 -15.37 10.33
CA GLY A 173 0.32 -14.56 11.51
C GLY A 173 0.97 -13.17 11.44
N SER A 174 1.02 -12.46 12.57
CA SER A 174 1.74 -11.19 12.69
C SER A 174 3.20 -11.38 13.10
N VAL A 175 4.03 -10.39 12.77
CA VAL A 175 5.39 -10.27 13.30
C VAL A 175 5.31 -9.72 14.74
N PRO A 176 6.20 -10.14 15.67
CA PRO A 176 6.22 -9.57 17.02
C PRO A 176 6.38 -8.05 17.01
N VAL A 177 5.57 -7.36 17.82
CA VAL A 177 5.43 -5.90 17.80
C VAL A 177 6.73 -5.17 18.14
N GLU A 178 7.60 -5.81 18.92
CA GLU A 178 8.90 -5.29 19.33
C GLU A 178 9.85 -5.09 18.14
N TYR A 179 9.76 -5.94 17.12
CA TYR A 179 10.55 -5.82 15.89
C TYR A 179 9.93 -4.86 14.86
N GLY A 180 8.67 -4.48 15.04
CA GLY A 180 7.98 -3.50 14.17
C GLY A 180 8.32 -2.03 14.46
N ARG A 181 9.29 -1.77 15.36
CA ARG A 181 9.69 -0.39 15.73
C ARG A 181 10.42 0.29 14.56
N VAL A 182 9.89 1.42 14.12
CA VAL A 182 10.46 2.24 13.03
C VAL A 182 11.69 3.00 13.54
N GLN A 183 12.63 3.29 12.63
CA GLN A 183 13.77 4.15 12.92
C GLN A 183 13.28 5.55 13.34
N THR A 184 13.96 6.14 14.33
CA THR A 184 13.67 7.48 14.88
C THR A 184 14.84 8.40 14.63
N ASP A 185 14.59 9.72 14.56
CA ASP A 185 15.63 10.72 14.29
C ASP A 185 16.68 10.79 15.41
N PHE A 186 16.28 10.54 16.67
CA PHE A 186 17.16 10.56 17.83
C PHE A 186 16.94 9.30 18.68
N PRO A 187 18.02 8.66 19.18
CA PRO A 187 17.89 7.46 19.99
C PRO A 187 17.24 7.76 21.34
N PRO A 188 16.58 6.76 21.97
CA PRO A 188 16.08 6.89 23.33
C PRO A 188 17.24 6.96 24.33
N ARG A 189 17.00 7.53 25.53
CA ARG A 189 18.02 7.71 26.58
C ARG A 189 18.76 6.43 26.95
N GLU A 190 18.03 5.32 27.04
CA GLU A 190 18.57 4.02 27.45
C GLU A 190 19.05 3.17 26.26
N GLY A 191 18.79 3.59 25.01
CA GLY A 191 19.25 2.92 23.79
C GLY A 191 18.73 1.49 23.60
N TRP A 192 19.33 0.54 24.30
CA TRP A 192 19.05 -0.90 24.26
C TRP A 192 18.86 -1.48 25.67
N ASN A 193 17.85 -2.35 25.85
CA ASN A 193 17.62 -3.01 27.13
C ASN A 193 18.54 -4.23 27.30
N HIS A 194 19.67 -4.05 27.97
CA HIS A 194 20.59 -5.15 28.32
C HIS A 194 20.06 -6.06 29.44
N ALA A 195 19.11 -5.59 30.24
CA ALA A 195 18.50 -6.35 31.34
C ALA A 195 17.26 -7.14 30.90
N TRP A 196 17.08 -7.36 29.59
CA TRP A 196 15.94 -8.13 29.09
C TRP A 196 15.97 -9.56 29.64
N VAL A 197 14.88 -9.97 30.27
CA VAL A 197 14.66 -11.32 30.77
C VAL A 197 13.32 -11.84 30.27
N ARG A 198 13.24 -13.14 29.99
CA ARG A 198 11.96 -13.79 29.68
C ARG A 198 11.18 -13.90 30.98
N ASN A 199 10.07 -13.18 31.10
CA ASN A 199 9.15 -13.32 32.23
C ASN A 199 8.75 -14.79 32.36
N GLN A 200 8.98 -15.38 33.55
CA GLN A 200 8.58 -16.74 33.89
C GLN A 200 7.10 -16.79 34.29
#